data_AF-A0A9Q0D525-F1
#
_entry.id   AF-A0A9Q0D525-F1
#
_cell.length_a   1.000
_cell.length_b   1.000
_cell.length_c   1.000
_cell.angle_alpha   90.00
_cell.angle_beta   90.00
_cell.angle_gamma   90.00
#
_symmetry.space_group_name_H-M   'P 1'
#
loop_
_entity.id
_entity.type
_entity.pdbx_description
1 polymer ?
#
loop_
_entity_poly.entity_id
_entity_poly.type
_entity_poly.pdbx_seq_one_letter_code
_entity_poly.pdbx_strand_id
1 'polypeptide(L)'
;MQKFRRVFEGIAKAGQSTDLNDFYTELFITERVSGEVNKEHEESCRYDLFQVVFILDGLDECRLPLDFQNNPIWTDVTKSTSVDVLLTNLIRGDLLPSARIWITTRPAAANQIPAECVGMVTEVRGFTDPQKEEYFRKRFREKTLASTIISHIKTSRSLHIM
;
A
#
# COMPACT_ATOMS: atom_id res chain seq x y z
N MET A 1 6.51 -22.68 -11.18
CA MET A 1 6.30 -23.36 -9.88
C MET A 1 7.38 -22.91 -8.90
N GLN A 2 7.08 -21.90 -8.07
CA GLN A 2 7.91 -21.54 -6.92
C GLN A 2 7.11 -21.74 -5.64
N LYS A 3 7.77 -22.33 -4.65
CA LYS A 3 7.21 -22.88 -3.42
C LYS A 3 6.64 -21.78 -2.53
N PHE A 4 5.34 -21.84 -2.26
CA PHE A 4 4.69 -21.11 -1.18
C PHE A 4 5.26 -21.57 0.17
N ARG A 5 5.88 -20.66 0.92
CA ARG A 5 6.09 -20.82 2.36
C ARG A 5 4.88 -20.20 3.08
N ARG A 6 4.01 -21.10 3.55
CA ARG A 6 2.91 -20.94 4.52
C ARG A 6 3.05 -19.74 5.48
N VAL A 7 2.02 -18.90 5.64
CA VAL A 7 1.69 -18.15 6.88
C VAL A 7 0.16 -18.00 7.01
N PHE A 8 -0.34 -17.98 8.25
CA PHE A 8 -1.60 -18.52 8.78
C PHE A 8 -2.88 -17.67 8.61
N GLU A 9 -4.05 -18.34 8.60
CA GLU A 9 -5.31 -17.80 9.13
C GLU A 9 -5.22 -17.70 10.67
N GLY A 10 -5.45 -16.51 11.23
CA GLY A 10 -5.45 -16.24 12.66
C GLY A 10 -4.28 -15.37 13.14
N ILE A 11 -4.51 -14.65 14.25
CA ILE A 11 -3.65 -13.61 14.85
C ILE A 11 -2.16 -13.89 14.61
N ALA A 12 -1.52 -13.01 13.84
CA ALA A 12 -0.13 -13.13 13.45
C ALA A 12 0.76 -13.29 14.70
N LYS A 13 1.52 -14.39 14.75
CA LYS A 13 2.59 -14.55 15.74
C LYS A 13 3.63 -13.45 15.52
N ALA A 14 4.00 -12.75 16.60
CA ALA A 14 5.14 -11.84 16.60
C ALA A 14 6.40 -12.57 16.11
N GLY A 15 7.08 -12.02 15.10
CA GLY A 15 8.38 -12.55 14.67
C GLY A 15 8.76 -12.39 13.20
N GLN A 16 7.88 -11.94 12.31
CA GLN A 16 8.27 -11.50 10.96
C GLN A 16 7.71 -10.11 10.70
N SER A 17 8.36 -9.12 11.32
CA SER A 17 8.17 -7.70 11.02
C SER A 17 9.25 -7.33 10.01
N THR A 18 8.87 -7.11 8.76
CA THR A 18 9.74 -6.37 7.83
C THR A 18 9.65 -4.90 8.24
N ASP A 19 10.78 -4.22 8.40
CA ASP A 19 10.77 -2.82 8.79
C ASP A 19 10.11 -1.98 7.69
N LEU A 20 9.25 -1.04 8.09
CA LEU A 20 8.52 -0.17 7.17
C LEU A 20 9.46 0.56 6.20
N ASN A 21 10.70 0.86 6.65
CA ASN A 21 11.75 1.46 5.84
C ASN A 21 12.23 0.56 4.70
N ASP A 22 12.32 -0.75 4.90
CA ASP A 22 12.71 -1.71 3.85
C ASP A 22 11.64 -1.76 2.77
N PHE A 23 10.37 -1.67 3.17
CA PHE A 23 9.24 -1.62 2.26
C PHE A 23 9.18 -0.28 1.47
N TYR A 24 9.36 0.85 2.14
CA TYR A 24 9.42 2.15 1.46
C TYR A 24 10.61 2.24 0.50
N THR A 25 11.78 1.70 0.84
CA THR A 25 12.93 1.73 -0.08
C THR A 25 12.70 0.93 -1.36
N GLU A 26 11.95 -0.17 -1.31
CA GLU A 26 11.54 -0.90 -2.52
C GLU A 26 10.48 -0.15 -3.33
N LEU A 27 9.52 0.51 -2.67
CA LEU A 27 8.50 1.35 -3.33
C LEU A 27 9.10 2.62 -3.96
N PHE A 28 10.19 3.15 -3.39
CA PHE A 28 10.93 4.32 -3.90
C PHE A 28 11.98 3.97 -4.96
N ILE A 29 12.24 2.70 -5.27
CA ILE A 29 13.17 2.29 -6.34
C ILE A 29 12.47 1.37 -7.34
N THR A 30 11.62 1.97 -8.16
CA THR A 30 11.40 1.51 -9.56
C THR A 30 11.62 2.69 -10.50
N GLU A 31 12.79 3.30 -10.43
CA GLU A 31 13.30 4.17 -11.49
C GLU A 31 14.59 3.56 -12.03
N ARG A 32 14.52 2.89 -13.20
CA ARG A 32 15.68 2.69 -14.09
C ARG A 32 15.28 2.62 -15.57
N VAL A 33 15.19 3.83 -16.14
CA VAL A 33 15.68 4.39 -17.43
C VAL A 33 16.21 3.45 -18.53
N SER A 34 15.79 3.68 -19.80
CA SER A 34 16.65 4.02 -20.98
C SER A 34 16.04 3.60 -22.34
N GLY A 35 15.56 4.55 -23.14
CA GLY A 35 15.32 4.37 -24.57
C GLY A 35 14.91 5.69 -25.24
N GLU A 36 15.67 6.10 -26.26
CA GLU A 36 15.57 7.39 -26.94
C GLU A 36 14.16 7.72 -27.48
N VAL A 37 13.72 8.96 -27.28
CA VAL A 37 12.48 9.50 -27.83
C VAL A 37 12.69 9.83 -29.31
N ASN A 38 12.32 8.92 -30.20
CA ASN A 38 12.19 9.21 -31.62
C ASN A 38 10.78 9.71 -31.91
N LYS A 39 10.69 10.97 -32.35
CA LYS A 39 9.45 11.65 -32.73
C LYS A 39 8.88 11.06 -34.02
N GLU A 40 7.90 10.16 -33.93
CA GLU A 40 6.85 10.01 -34.95
C GLU A 40 5.51 9.73 -34.26
N HIS A 41 4.57 10.66 -34.44
CA HIS A 41 3.22 10.61 -33.90
C HIS A 41 2.44 9.43 -34.49
N GLU A 42 2.24 8.39 -33.70
CA GLU A 42 1.01 7.54 -33.62
C GLU A 42 1.20 6.50 -32.50
N GLU A 43 1.58 6.96 -31.31
CA GLU A 43 1.96 6.07 -30.20
C GLU A 43 0.73 5.59 -29.43
N SER A 44 0.23 4.41 -29.81
CA SER A 44 -0.34 3.48 -28.84
C SER A 44 0.70 3.32 -27.72
N CYS A 45 0.46 3.97 -26.57
CA CYS A 45 1.35 3.91 -25.43
C CYS A 45 1.54 2.43 -25.06
N ARG A 46 2.70 1.85 -25.39
CA ARG A 46 3.05 0.49 -24.95
C ARG A 46 3.33 0.53 -23.46
N TYR A 47 2.28 0.42 -22.66
CA TYR A 47 2.37 0.31 -21.20
C TYR A 47 3.28 -0.85 -20.78
N ASP A 48 3.51 -1.83 -21.65
CA ASP A 48 4.46 -2.94 -21.47
C ASP A 48 5.93 -2.48 -21.31
N LEU A 49 6.27 -1.26 -21.70
CA LEU A 49 7.63 -0.71 -21.58
C LEU A 49 7.90 -0.01 -20.25
N PHE A 50 6.87 0.23 -19.44
CA PHE A 50 7.00 0.94 -18.18
C PHE A 50 6.55 0.06 -17.01
N GLN A 51 7.39 0.00 -15.99
CA GLN A 51 7.00 -0.60 -14.73
C GLN A 51 6.09 0.38 -13.97
N VAL A 52 4.79 0.23 -14.13
CA VAL A 52 3.79 1.09 -13.49
C VAL A 52 3.46 0.55 -12.09
N VAL A 53 3.43 1.45 -11.11
CA VAL A 53 2.97 1.16 -9.74
C VAL A 53 1.78 2.04 -9.42
N PHE A 54 0.67 1.42 -8.99
CA PHE A 54 -0.51 2.12 -8.47
C PHE A 54 -0.51 2.08 -6.95
N ILE A 55 -0.76 3.22 -6.32
CA ILE A 55 -0.93 3.33 -4.87
C ILE A 55 -2.37 3.76 -4.61
N LEU A 56 -3.16 2.87 -4.02
CA LEU A 56 -4.53 3.13 -3.61
C LEU A 56 -4.54 3.36 -2.11
N ASP A 57 -4.66 4.63 -1.72
CA ASP A 57 -4.66 5.03 -0.30
C ASP A 57 -6.09 5.03 0.26
N GLY A 58 -6.29 4.35 1.39
CA GLY A 58 -7.57 4.36 2.12
C GLY A 58 -8.71 3.64 1.41
N LEU A 59 -8.51 2.38 0.98
CA LEU A 59 -9.57 1.60 0.31
C LEU A 59 -10.86 1.51 1.14
N ASP A 60 -10.76 1.50 2.47
CA ASP A 60 -11.90 1.48 3.39
C ASP A 60 -12.79 2.74 3.32
N GLU A 61 -12.30 3.83 2.73
CA GLU A 61 -13.09 5.04 2.44
C GLU A 61 -13.74 5.00 1.05
N CYS A 62 -13.36 4.02 0.22
CA CYS A 62 -13.96 3.82 -1.09
C CYS A 62 -15.42 3.38 -0.92
N ARG A 63 -16.32 4.13 -1.56
CA ARG A 63 -17.77 3.86 -1.53
C ARG A 63 -18.27 3.06 -2.73
N LEU A 64 -17.37 2.69 -3.63
CA LEU A 64 -17.69 1.83 -4.77
C LEU A 64 -17.92 0.40 -4.25
N PRO A 65 -18.83 -0.37 -4.89
CA PRO A 65 -19.15 -1.72 -4.43
C PRO A 65 -17.99 -2.70 -4.55
N LEU A 66 -17.01 -2.43 -5.43
CA LEU A 66 -15.86 -3.26 -5.75
C LEU A 66 -16.29 -4.71 -6.02
N ASP A 67 -17.23 -4.87 -6.96
CA ASP A 67 -17.85 -6.17 -7.21
C ASP A 67 -16.91 -7.11 -7.99
N PHE A 68 -16.01 -7.77 -7.26
CA PHE A 68 -15.07 -8.73 -7.81
C PHE A 68 -15.71 -9.99 -8.40
N GLN A 69 -17.02 -10.23 -8.21
CA GLN A 69 -17.70 -11.40 -8.73
C GLN A 69 -18.48 -11.09 -10.01
N ASN A 70 -19.22 -9.99 -10.04
CA ASN A 70 -20.13 -9.67 -11.15
C ASN A 70 -19.55 -8.66 -12.15
N ASN A 71 -18.52 -7.88 -11.78
CA ASN A 71 -17.96 -6.92 -12.73
C ASN A 71 -17.36 -7.64 -13.94
N PRO A 72 -17.71 -7.22 -15.17
CA PRO A 72 -17.20 -7.83 -16.39
C PRO A 72 -15.67 -7.73 -16.42
N ILE A 73 -15.04 -8.74 -17.04
CA ILE A 73 -13.61 -8.68 -17.35
C ILE A 73 -13.40 -7.52 -18.31
N TRP A 74 -12.49 -6.63 -17.95
CA TRP A 74 -12.19 -5.42 -18.71
C TRP A 74 -10.70 -5.32 -18.97
N THR A 75 -10.31 -5.46 -20.24
CA THR A 75 -8.90 -5.46 -20.69
C THR A 75 -8.58 -4.29 -21.63
N ASP A 76 -9.60 -3.59 -22.13
CA ASP A 76 -9.43 -2.51 -23.11
C ASP A 76 -9.22 -1.16 -22.42
N VAL A 77 -7.96 -0.71 -22.40
CA VAL A 77 -7.55 0.58 -21.78
C VAL A 77 -7.99 1.81 -22.59
N THR A 78 -8.41 1.64 -23.86
CA THR A 78 -8.77 2.76 -24.73
C THR A 78 -10.23 3.18 -24.60
N LYS A 79 -11.07 2.30 -24.04
CA LYS A 79 -12.51 2.53 -23.88
C LYS A 79 -12.85 2.92 -22.46
N SER A 80 -13.88 3.76 -22.33
CA SER A 80 -14.41 4.15 -21.03
C SER A 80 -15.25 3.03 -20.41
N THR A 81 -15.16 2.93 -19.09
CA THR A 81 -15.99 2.07 -18.24
C THR A 81 -16.22 2.76 -16.90
N SER A 82 -17.01 2.15 -16.01
CA SER A 82 -17.19 2.69 -14.66
C SER A 82 -15.90 2.55 -13.83
N VAL A 83 -15.70 3.45 -12.86
CA VAL A 83 -14.53 3.38 -11.96
C VAL A 83 -14.49 2.08 -11.17
N ASP A 84 -15.67 1.56 -10.80
CA ASP A 84 -15.81 0.29 -10.11
C ASP A 84 -15.24 -0.87 -10.93
N VAL A 85 -15.68 -0.99 -12.19
CA VAL A 85 -15.18 -2.00 -13.14
C VAL A 85 -13.69 -1.80 -13.40
N LEU A 86 -13.23 -0.55 -13.52
CA LEU A 86 -11.81 -0.24 -13.73
C LEU A 86 -10.96 -0.74 -12.56
N LEU A 87 -11.34 -0.41 -11.32
CA LEU A 87 -10.60 -0.76 -10.12
C LEU A 87 -10.60 -2.27 -9.87
N THR A 88 -11.75 -2.96 -10.03
CA THR A 88 -11.78 -4.41 -9.85
C THR A 88 -10.90 -5.12 -10.86
N ASN A 89 -10.89 -4.69 -12.13
CA ASN A 89 -10.05 -5.31 -13.16
C ASN A 89 -8.58 -4.92 -13.06
N LEU A 90 -8.27 -3.74 -12.51
CA LEU A 90 -6.90 -3.38 -12.16
C LEU A 90 -6.38 -4.30 -11.04
N ILE A 91 -7.14 -4.44 -9.95
CA ILE A 91 -6.76 -5.27 -8.78
C ILE A 91 -6.70 -6.77 -9.13
N ARG A 92 -7.60 -7.28 -10.00
CA ARG A 92 -7.52 -8.65 -10.52
C ARG A 92 -6.29 -8.88 -11.42
N GLY A 93 -5.76 -7.82 -12.03
CA GLY A 93 -4.67 -7.90 -13.01
C GLY A 93 -5.16 -8.12 -14.45
N ASP A 94 -6.46 -8.00 -14.72
CA ASP A 94 -7.04 -8.17 -16.07
C ASP A 94 -6.73 -6.96 -16.98
N LEU A 95 -6.75 -5.75 -16.41
CA LEU A 95 -6.60 -4.51 -17.17
C LEU A 95 -5.15 -4.17 -17.51
N LEU A 96 -4.25 -4.32 -16.53
CA LEU A 96 -2.81 -4.06 -16.66
C LEU A 96 -2.02 -5.15 -15.92
N PRO A 97 -1.82 -6.33 -16.54
CA PRO A 97 -1.22 -7.49 -15.88
C PRO A 97 0.19 -7.25 -15.33
N SER A 98 0.93 -6.33 -15.94
CA SER A 98 2.30 -5.98 -15.57
C SER A 98 2.39 -4.92 -14.46
N ALA A 99 1.27 -4.28 -14.10
CA ALA A 99 1.27 -3.24 -13.09
C ALA A 99 1.39 -3.83 -11.68
N ARG A 100 2.09 -3.12 -10.80
CA ARG A 100 2.13 -3.43 -9.36
C ARG A 100 1.13 -2.55 -8.64
N ILE A 101 0.47 -3.08 -7.63
CA ILE A 101 -0.56 -2.35 -6.89
C ILE A 101 -0.24 -2.44 -5.40
N TRP A 102 -0.20 -1.29 -4.75
CA TRP A 102 -0.11 -1.14 -3.30
C TRP A 102 -1.40 -0.54 -2.78
N ILE A 103 -2.00 -1.18 -1.78
CA ILE A 103 -3.27 -0.74 -1.20
C ILE A 103 -3.08 -0.55 0.30
N THR A 104 -3.43 0.63 0.80
CA THR A 104 -3.57 0.87 2.25
C THR A 104 -5.05 0.81 2.60
N THR A 105 -5.37 0.15 3.71
CA THR A 105 -6.75 0.02 4.15
C THR A 105 -6.82 -0.39 5.61
N ARG A 106 -7.91 -0.01 6.29
CA ARG A 106 -8.22 -0.58 7.61
C ARG A 106 -8.43 -2.10 7.50
N PRO A 107 -8.02 -2.89 8.51
CA PRO A 107 -8.16 -4.36 8.49
C PRO A 107 -9.57 -4.85 8.16
N ALA A 108 -10.62 -4.13 8.57
CA ALA A 108 -12.01 -4.49 8.30
C ALA A 108 -12.38 -4.49 6.81
N ALA A 109 -11.72 -3.67 5.99
CA ALA A 109 -11.99 -3.57 4.55
C ALA A 109 -10.98 -4.37 3.70
N ALA A 110 -9.89 -4.87 4.27
CA ALA A 110 -8.93 -5.72 3.56
C ALA A 110 -9.59 -6.99 2.97
N ASN A 111 -10.59 -7.54 3.67
CA ASN A 111 -11.32 -8.73 3.25
C ASN A 111 -12.24 -8.51 2.04
N GLN A 112 -12.40 -7.26 1.58
CA GLN A 112 -13.13 -6.98 0.33
C GLN A 112 -12.34 -7.44 -0.90
N ILE A 113 -11.01 -7.56 -0.78
CA ILE A 113 -10.15 -8.02 -1.86
C ILE A 113 -10.07 -9.55 -1.82
N PRO A 114 -10.38 -10.25 -2.92
CA PRO A 114 -10.23 -11.69 -3.00
C PRO A 114 -8.78 -12.13 -2.76
N ALA A 115 -8.57 -13.22 -2.02
CA ALA A 115 -7.24 -13.67 -1.62
C ALA A 115 -6.35 -14.02 -2.84
N GLU A 116 -6.96 -14.45 -3.94
CA GLU A 116 -6.29 -14.73 -5.21
C GLU A 116 -5.68 -13.48 -5.88
N CYS A 117 -6.20 -12.28 -5.57
CA CYS A 117 -5.66 -11.00 -6.05
C CYS A 117 -4.54 -10.47 -5.14
N VAL A 118 -4.26 -11.11 -4.01
CA VAL A 118 -3.33 -10.61 -2.99
C VAL A 118 -2.02 -11.39 -3.03
N GLY A 119 -0.95 -10.71 -3.47
CA GLY A 119 0.41 -11.29 -3.45
C GLY A 119 1.09 -11.23 -2.08
N MET A 120 0.86 -10.16 -1.32
CA MET A 120 1.49 -9.90 -0.01
C MET A 120 0.59 -9.03 0.86
N VAL A 121 0.63 -9.26 2.18
CA VAL A 121 -0.06 -8.43 3.19
C VAL A 121 0.94 -8.02 4.25
N THR A 122 0.94 -6.73 4.61
CA THR A 122 1.77 -6.18 5.68
C THR A 122 0.87 -5.46 6.69
N GLU A 123 0.93 -5.87 7.95
CA GLU A 123 0.27 -5.15 9.04
C GLU A 123 1.17 -4.00 9.51
N VAL A 124 0.69 -2.76 9.37
CA VAL A 124 1.37 -1.59 9.92
C VAL A 124 0.96 -1.44 11.38
N ARG A 125 1.92 -1.59 12.28
CA ARG A 125 1.74 -1.36 13.72
C ARG A 125 2.26 0.02 14.11
N GLY A 126 1.60 0.65 15.08
CA GLY A 126 1.99 1.96 15.60
C GLY A 126 3.35 1.93 16.29
N PHE A 127 3.81 3.11 16.73
CA PHE A 127 5.12 3.26 17.37
C PHE A 127 5.20 2.55 18.72
N THR A 128 6.35 1.91 18.96
CA THR A 128 6.76 1.47 20.29
C THR A 128 7.06 2.67 21.21
N ASP A 129 7.03 2.47 22.53
CA ASP A 129 7.29 3.56 23.49
C ASP A 129 8.63 4.31 23.21
N PRO A 130 9.76 3.63 22.95
CA PRO A 130 11.00 4.33 22.57
C PRO A 130 10.86 5.14 21.27
N GLN A 131 10.17 4.62 20.26
CA GLN A 131 9.92 5.31 18.99
C GLN A 131 9.00 6.53 19.17
N LYS A 132 7.99 6.46 20.04
CA LYS A 132 7.14 7.60 20.39
C LYS A 132 7.98 8.73 20.98
N GLU A 133 8.87 8.42 21.92
CA GLU A 133 9.75 9.44 22.50
C GLU A 133 10.71 10.04 21.46
N GLU A 134 11.30 9.19 20.60
CA GLU A 134 12.17 9.64 19.51
C GLU A 134 11.42 10.57 18.55
N TYR A 135 10.17 10.23 18.20
CA TYR A 135 9.30 11.08 17.39
C TYR A 135 9.14 12.47 18.01
N PHE A 136 8.80 12.56 19.30
CA PHE A 136 8.64 13.86 19.97
C PHE A 136 9.97 14.62 20.06
N ARG A 137 11.09 13.94 20.34
CA ARG A 137 12.42 14.57 20.35
C ARG A 137 12.83 15.12 18.98
N LYS A 138 12.47 14.44 17.89
CA LYS A 138 12.72 14.92 16.51
C LYS A 138 11.76 16.03 16.09
N ARG A 139 10.52 16.00 16.56
CA ARG A 139 9.45 16.91 16.16
C ARG A 139 9.62 18.34 16.69
N PHE A 140 10.25 18.50 17.85
CA PHE A 140 10.47 19.79 18.51
C PHE A 140 11.96 20.15 18.56
N ARG A 141 12.31 21.36 18.11
CA ARG A 141 13.69 21.87 18.17
C ARG A 141 14.18 22.06 19.61
N GLU A 142 13.26 22.49 20.49
CA GLU A 142 13.57 22.74 21.90
C GLU A 142 13.50 21.44 22.71
N LYS A 143 14.64 21.02 23.27
CA LYS A 143 14.77 19.75 24.00
C LYS A 143 13.98 19.73 25.31
N THR A 144 13.90 20.87 26.00
CA THR A 144 13.14 21.04 27.24
C THR A 144 11.64 20.85 27.00
N LEU A 145 11.09 21.50 25.97
CA LEU A 145 9.69 21.32 25.57
C LEU A 145 9.37 19.86 25.21
N ALA A 146 10.22 19.21 24.41
CA ALA A 146 10.04 17.80 24.05
C ALA A 146 10.01 16.89 25.29
N SER A 147 10.92 17.12 26.24
CA SER A 147 11.02 16.35 27.47
C SER A 147 9.79 16.54 28.37
N THR A 148 9.28 17.77 28.47
CA THR A 148 8.05 18.09 29.19
C THR A 148 6.84 17.39 28.58
N ILE A 149 6.68 17.43 27.26
CA ILE A 149 5.57 16.75 26.55
C ILE A 149 5.61 15.24 26.79
N ILE A 150 6.79 14.61 26.63
CA ILE A 150 6.97 13.17 26.89
C ILE A 150 6.58 12.83 28.34
N SER A 151 7.01 13.65 29.31
CA SER A 151 6.66 13.46 30.72
C SER A 151 5.15 13.51 30.97
N HIS A 152 4.47 14.50 30.39
CA HIS A 152 3.01 14.63 30.52
C HIS A 152 2.25 13.46 29.88
N ILE A 153 2.68 13.02 28.69
CA ILE A 153 2.06 11.86 28.02
C ILE A 153 2.23 10.61 28.87
N LYS A 154 3.42 10.35 29.42
CA LYS A 154 3.69 9.20 30.29
C LYS A 154 2.92 9.24 31.61
N THR A 155 2.62 10.43 32.11
CA THR A 155 1.85 10.60 33.35
C THR A 155 0.39 10.18 33.16
N SER A 156 -0.16 10.35 31.95
CA SER A 156 -1.52 9.96 31.63
C SER A 156 -1.56 8.62 30.90
N ARG A 157 -2.08 7.58 31.58
CA ARG A 157 -2.21 6.24 30.99
C ARG A 157 -3.02 6.23 29.69
N SER A 158 -4.06 7.05 29.57
CA SER A 158 -4.88 7.12 28.35
C SER A 158 -4.10 7.73 27.19
N LEU A 159 -3.32 8.80 27.44
CA LEU A 159 -2.47 9.41 26.41
C LEU A 159 -1.29 8.50 26.02
N HIS A 160 -0.73 7.77 26.98
CA HIS A 160 0.38 6.86 26.73
C HIS A 160 0.01 5.67 25.83
N ILE A 161 -1.23 5.19 25.92
CA ILE A 161 -1.73 4.04 25.14
C ILE A 161 -2.19 4.45 23.72
N MET A 162 -2.55 5.72 23.50
CA MET A 162 -2.79 6.25 22.15
C MET A 162 -1.51 6.26 21.31
#